data_AF-A0A450X6T3-F1
#
_entry.id   AF-A0A450X6T3-F1
#
_cell.length_a   1.000
_cell.length_b   1.000
_cell.length_c   1.000
_cell.angle_alpha   90.00
_cell.angle_beta   90.00
_cell.angle_gamma   90.00
#
_symmetry.space_group_name_H-M   'P 1'
#
loop_
_entity.id
_entity.type
_entity.pdbx_description
1 polymer ?
#
loop_
_entity_poly.entity_id
_entity_poly.type
_entity_poly.pdbx_seq_one_letter_code
_entity_poly.pdbx_strand_id
1 'polypeptide(L)' 'MRDLTRTRDDFKAQEQKARQQLNAFVLRHGRHWPTDKTRWTRTHYNWLESLTFEHPWLQIVLQEYIDAVKAARE' A
#
# COMPACT_ATOMS: atom_id res chain seq x y z
N MET A 1 18.57 -2.24 24.95
CA MET A 1 17.20 -2.81 24.84
C MET A 1 16.16 -1.81 24.30
N ARG A 2 16.20 -0.51 24.63
CA ARG A 2 15.23 0.49 24.14
C ARG A 2 15.34 0.77 22.63
N ASP A 3 16.54 0.76 22.07
CA ASP A 3 16.75 1.07 20.64
C ASP A 3 16.15 0.00 19.72
N LEU A 4 16.27 -1.27 20.07
CA LEU A 4 15.64 -2.37 19.32
C LEU A 4 14.11 -2.24 19.27
N THR A 5 13.48 -1.83 20.37
CA THR A 5 12.03 -1.60 20.41
C THR A 5 11.65 -0.37 19.57
N ARG A 6 12.43 0.71 19.62
CA ARG A 6 12.21 1.90 18.80
C ARG A 6 12.37 1.62 17.30
N THR A 7 13.40 0.87 16.91
CA THR A 7 13.61 0.46 15.52
C THR A 7 12.42 -0.37 15.00
N ARG A 8 11.89 -1.29 15.81
CA ARG A 8 10.70 -2.08 15.43
C ARG A 8 9.44 -1.21 15.29
N ASP A 9 9.28 -0.22 16.15
CA ASP A 9 8.16 0.72 16.07
C ASP A 9 8.26 1.61 14.83
N ASP A 10 9.46 2.10 14.51
CA ASP A 10 9.72 2.89 13.31
C ASP A 10 9.35 2.11 12.04
N PHE A 11 9.83 0.87 11.89
CA PHE A 11 9.48 0.03 10.73
C PHE A 11 7.97 -0.21 10.60
N LYS A 12 7.26 -0.44 11.72
CA LYS A 12 5.80 -0.56 11.71
C LYS A 12 5.12 0.74 11.27
N ALA A 13 5.63 1.89 11.74
CA ALA A 13 5.11 3.19 11.36
C ALA A 13 5.34 3.47 9.86
N GLN A 14 6.51 3.09 9.31
CA GLN A 14 6.78 3.20 7.87
C GLN A 14 5.83 2.32 7.06
N GLU A 15 5.64 1.06 7.45
CA GLU A 15 4.70 0.15 6.78
C GLU A 15 3.27 0.71 6.79
N GLN A 16 2.82 1.19 7.95
CA GLN A 16 1.48 1.78 8.09
C GLN A 16 1.33 3.03 7.20
N LYS A 17 2.34 3.88 7.14
CA LYS A 17 2.33 5.10 6.32
C LYS A 17 2.28 4.78 4.83
N ALA A 18 3.10 3.84 4.35
CA ALA A 18 3.09 3.40 2.96
C ALA A 18 1.70 2.85 2.57
N ARG A 19 1.10 2.03 3.44
CA ARG A 19 -0.26 1.49 3.26
C ARG A 19 -1.32 2.59 3.16
N GLN A 20 -1.25 3.60 4.02
CA GLN A 20 -2.19 4.73 3.98
C GLN A 20 -2.06 5.55 2.70
N GLN A 21 -0.83 5.81 2.24
CA GLN A 21 -0.56 6.54 1.01
C GLN A 21 -1.10 5.81 -0.22
N LEU A 22 -0.87 4.50 -0.33
CA LEU A 22 -1.42 3.68 -1.40
C LEU A 22 -2.96 3.69 -1.37
N ASN A 23 -3.57 3.53 -0.19
CA ASN A 23 -5.01 3.56 -0.06
C ASN A 23 -5.59 4.94 -0.44
N ALA A 24 -4.94 6.03 -0.06
CA ALA A 24 -5.33 7.38 -0.45
C ALA A 24 -5.23 7.59 -1.98
N PHE A 25 -4.18 7.05 -2.61
CA PHE A 25 -4.00 7.08 -4.06
C PHE A 25 -5.14 6.37 -4.81
N VAL A 26 -5.51 5.14 -4.41
CA VAL A 26 -6.60 4.45 -5.10
C VAL A 26 -7.95 5.13 -4.87
N LEU A 27 -8.19 5.66 -3.67
CA LEU A 27 -9.42 6.38 -3.32
C LEU A 27 -9.60 7.66 -4.14
N ARG A 28 -8.55 8.48 -4.31
CA ARG A 28 -8.64 9.70 -5.14
C ARG A 28 -8.93 9.41 -6.62
N HIS A 29 -8.68 8.18 -7.08
CA HIS A 29 -9.00 7.72 -8.43
C HIS A 29 -10.30 6.88 -8.49
N GLY A 30 -11.14 6.95 -7.44
CA GLY A 30 -12.45 6.29 -7.40
C GLY A 30 -12.40 4.78 -7.20
N ARG A 31 -11.23 4.19 -6.93
CA ARG A 31 -11.06 2.75 -6.74
C ARG A 31 -11.15 2.42 -5.25
N HIS A 32 -12.09 1.53 -4.91
CA HIS A 32 -12.38 1.17 -3.52
C HIS A 32 -12.34 -0.35 -3.35
N TRP A 33 -11.64 -0.77 -2.30
CA TRP A 33 -11.66 -2.16 -1.87
C TRP A 33 -12.95 -2.45 -1.07
N PRO A 34 -13.62 -3.59 -1.27
CA PRO A 34 -14.84 -3.94 -0.54
C PRO A 34 -14.65 -3.90 0.97
N THR A 35 -15.64 -3.36 1.69
CA THR A 35 -15.59 -3.17 3.15
C THR A 35 -15.65 -4.48 3.93
N ASP A 36 -16.21 -5.54 3.32
CA ASP A 36 -16.33 -6.88 3.88
C ASP A 36 -15.06 -7.74 3.72
N LYS A 37 -14.04 -7.25 3.00
CA LYS A 37 -12.82 -8.01 2.69
C LYS A 37 -11.59 -7.47 3.39
N THR A 38 -10.73 -8.38 3.85
CA THR A 38 -9.45 -8.03 4.49
C THR A 38 -8.44 -7.44 3.49
N ARG A 39 -7.87 -6.27 3.84
CA ARG A 39 -6.78 -5.63 3.08
C ARG A 39 -5.42 -6.29 3.37
N TRP A 40 -4.43 -5.99 2.54
CA TRP A 40 -3.02 -6.43 2.67
C TRP A 40 -2.82 -7.95 2.56
N THR A 41 -3.81 -8.65 2.01
CA THR A 41 -3.75 -10.06 1.62
C THR A 41 -3.31 -10.17 0.16
N ARG A 42 -2.93 -11.38 -0.28
CA ARG A 42 -2.61 -11.63 -1.69
C ARG A 42 -3.74 -11.20 -2.63
N THR A 43 -4.99 -11.45 -2.25
CA THR A 43 -6.17 -11.03 -3.03
C THR A 43 -6.27 -9.52 -3.17
N HIS A 44 -5.93 -8.77 -2.10
CA HIS A 44 -5.89 -7.30 -2.17
C HIS A 44 -4.79 -6.81 -3.11
N TYR A 45 -3.59 -7.41 -3.10
CA TYR A 45 -2.52 -7.06 -4.03
C TYR A 45 -2.87 -7.38 -5.48
N ASN A 46 -3.43 -8.56 -5.75
CA ASN A 46 -3.90 -8.91 -7.10
C ASN A 46 -4.95 -7.91 -7.60
N TRP A 47 -5.84 -7.44 -6.73
CA TRP A 47 -6.81 -6.40 -7.08
C TRP A 47 -6.14 -5.07 -7.39
N LEU A 48 -5.18 -4.63 -6.55
CA LEU A 48 -4.41 -3.42 -6.80
C LEU A 48 -3.72 -3.49 -8.17
N GLU A 49 -3.02 -4.58 -8.47
CA GLU A 49 -2.32 -4.81 -9.74
C GLU A 49 -3.27 -4.90 -10.95
N SER A 50 -4.54 -5.28 -10.74
CA SER A 50 -5.57 -5.32 -11.79
C SER A 50 -6.23 -3.96 -12.08
N LEU A 51 -5.97 -2.93 -11.26
CA LEU A 51 -6.56 -1.62 -11.48
C LEU A 51 -6.04 -1.03 -12.79
N THR A 52 -6.95 -0.49 -13.58
CA THR A 52 -6.64 0.27 -14.78
C THR A 52 -6.96 1.75 -14.56
N PHE A 53 -6.17 2.64 -15.15
CA PHE A 53 -6.39 4.08 -15.08
C PHE A 53 -6.46 4.67 -16.48
N GLU A 54 -7.09 5.84 -16.58
CA GLU A 54 -7.19 6.59 -17.85
C GLU A 54 -5.82 6.94 -18.42
N HIS A 55 -4.86 7.24 -17.53
CA HIS A 55 -3.53 7.66 -17.91
C HIS A 55 -2.47 6.60 -17.59
N PRO A 56 -1.61 6.20 -18.54
CA PRO A 56 -0.60 5.16 -18.34
C PRO A 56 0.37 5.44 -17.19
N TRP A 57 0.73 6.70 -16.94
CA TRP A 57 1.64 7.06 -15.86
C TRP A 57 1.06 6.79 -14.47
N LEU A 58 -0.27 6.76 -14.31
CA LEU A 58 -0.90 6.39 -13.05
C LEU A 58 -0.67 4.92 -12.70
N GLN A 59 -0.47 4.05 -13.70
CA GLN A 59 -0.06 2.67 -13.46
C GLN A 59 1.34 2.59 -12.86
N ILE A 60 2.26 3.41 -13.35
CA ILE A 60 3.63 3.50 -12.81
C ILE A 60 3.57 3.98 -11.36
N VAL A 61 2.83 5.06 -11.09
CA VAL A 61 2.67 5.58 -9.72
C VAL A 61 2.03 4.55 -8.78
N LEU A 62 1.03 3.80 -9.25
CA LEU A 62 0.45 2.70 -8.47
C LEU A 62 1.50 1.64 -8.12
N GLN A 63 2.32 1.24 -9.10
CA GLN A 63 3.35 0.23 -8.91
C GLN A 63 4.40 0.70 -7.90
N GLU A 64 4.85 1.94 -7.98
CA GLU A 64 5.77 2.54 -6.99
C GLU A 64 5.19 2.50 -5.56
N TYR A 65 3.89 2.77 -5.39
CA TYR A 65 3.25 2.64 -4.08
C TYR A 65 3.16 1.19 -3.60
N ILE A 66 2.88 0.24 -4.49
CA ILE A 66 2.85 -1.20 -4.16
C ILE A 66 4.23 -1.65 -3.70
N ASP A 67 5.28 -1.25 -4.42
CA ASP A 67 6.65 -1.62 -4.10
C ASP A 67 7.13 -0.95 -2.81
N ALA A 68 6.75 0.31 -2.55
CA ALA A 68 7.01 0.96 -1.27
C ALA A 68 6.36 0.22 -0.09
N VAL A 69 5.15 -0.31 -0.24
CA VAL A 69 4.49 -1.13 0.80
C VAL A 69 5.18 -2.47 0.98
N LYS A 70 5.65 -3.10 -0.12
CA LYS A 70 6.39 -4.37 -0.05
C LYS A 70 7.73 -4.17 0.66
N ALA A 71 8.49 -3.16 0.27
CA ALA A 71 9.79 -2.83 0.85
C ALA A 71 9.70 -2.46 2.34
N ALA A 72 8.63 -1.76 2.76
CA ALA A 72 8.43 -1.42 4.17
C ALA A 72 8.03 -2.61 5.06
N ARG A 73 7.73 -3.78 4.47
CA ARG A 73 7.36 -5.01 5.18
C ARG A 73 8.54 -5.97 5.35
N GLU A 74 9.63 -5.77 4.60
CA GLU A 74 10.88 -6.53 4.70
C GLU A 74 11.72 -6.07 5.90
#